data_AF-E4SA34-F1
#
_entry.id   AF-E4SA34-F1
#
_cell.length_a   1.000
_cell.length_b   1.000
_cell.length_c   1.000
_cell.angle_alpha   90.00
_cell.angle_beta   90.00
_cell.angle_gamma   90.00
#
_symmetry.space_group_name_H-M   'P 1'
#
loop_
_entity.id
_entity.type
_entity.pdbx_description
1 polymer ?
#
loop_
_entity_poly.entity_id
_entity_poly.type
_entity_poly.pdbx_seq_one_letter_code
_entity_poly.pdbx_strand_id
1 'polypeptide(L)'
;MKRIELLKQDMDKVIKEIFMIAIDILGGPKKLVEYKRLTWLASLMEAIFVIYLHNEENQSADEIAEFLGISSQTAKAILQSKPEYAKIKLESGESSEKTHIAGGIAKIAYKKWKEENEKGSMSHQEA
;
A
#
# COMPACT_ATOMS: atom_id res chain seq x y z
N MET A 1 -17.29 -22.18 0.61
CA MET A 1 -15.92 -22.05 0.06
C MET A 1 -15.86 -21.13 -1.15
N LYS A 2 -16.59 -21.39 -2.26
CA LYS A 2 -16.58 -20.54 -3.48
C LYS A 2 -16.74 -19.02 -3.27
N ARG A 3 -17.57 -18.56 -2.32
CA ARG A 3 -17.85 -17.11 -2.11
C ARG A 3 -16.68 -16.35 -1.49
N ILE A 4 -15.94 -16.99 -0.57
CA ILE A 4 -14.73 -16.41 0.05
C ILE A 4 -13.58 -16.36 -0.96
N GLU A 5 -13.51 -17.37 -1.83
CA GLU A 5 -12.50 -17.46 -2.89
C GLU A 5 -12.73 -16.41 -4.00
N LEU A 6 -14.00 -16.10 -4.33
CA LEU A 6 -14.35 -15.01 -5.24
C LEU A 6 -14.01 -13.63 -4.66
N LEU A 7 -14.28 -13.39 -3.37
CA LEU A 7 -13.92 -12.15 -2.68
C LEU A 7 -12.39 -11.97 -2.57
N LYS A 8 -11.64 -13.06 -2.33
CA LYS A 8 -10.17 -13.04 -2.39
C LYS A 8 -9.66 -12.74 -3.79
N GLN A 9 -10.32 -13.23 -4.85
CA GLN A 9 -9.96 -12.92 -6.23
C GLN A 9 -10.11 -11.43 -6.58
N ASP A 10 -11.08 -10.74 -5.99
CA ASP A 10 -11.26 -9.30 -6.18
C ASP A 10 -10.24 -8.49 -5.37
N MET A 11 -10.01 -8.88 -4.11
CA MET A 11 -8.98 -8.27 -3.26
C MET A 11 -7.59 -8.40 -3.89
N ASP A 12 -7.17 -9.59 -4.31
CA ASP A 12 -5.86 -9.79 -4.94
C ASP A 12 -5.68 -8.96 -6.21
N LYS A 13 -6.77 -8.72 -6.95
CA LYS A 13 -6.75 -7.86 -8.14
C LYS A 13 -6.53 -6.40 -7.73
N VAL A 14 -7.29 -5.90 -6.76
CA VAL A 14 -7.14 -4.53 -6.26
C VAL A 14 -5.75 -4.30 -5.67
N ILE A 15 -5.25 -5.24 -4.85
CA ILE A 15 -3.91 -5.17 -4.28
C ILE A 15 -2.84 -5.10 -5.37
N LYS A 16 -2.99 -5.88 -6.47
CA LYS A 16 -2.08 -5.80 -7.61
C LYS A 16 -2.15 -4.45 -8.32
N GLU A 17 -3.33 -3.85 -8.48
CA GLU A 17 -3.48 -2.53 -9.07
C GLU A 17 -2.76 -1.46 -8.23
N ILE A 18 -2.99 -1.45 -6.91
CA ILE A 18 -2.31 -0.55 -5.97
C ILE A 18 -0.80 -0.79 -6.00
N PHE A 19 -0.37 -2.04 -6.05
CA PHE A 19 1.04 -2.41 -6.16
C PHE A 19 1.68 -1.82 -7.43
N MET A 20 1.04 -1.97 -8.59
CA MET A 20 1.55 -1.39 -9.84
C MET A 20 1.66 0.14 -9.76
N ILE A 21 0.68 0.81 -9.17
CA ILE A 21 0.74 2.26 -8.94
C ILE A 21 1.93 2.61 -8.02
N ALA A 22 2.18 1.81 -6.98
CA ALA A 22 3.33 2.02 -6.10
C ALA A 22 4.67 1.85 -6.84
N ILE A 23 4.79 0.88 -7.74
CA ILE A 23 5.98 0.69 -8.58
C ILE A 23 6.20 1.91 -9.48
N ASP A 24 5.14 2.46 -10.08
CA ASP A 24 5.25 3.67 -10.90
C ASP A 24 5.69 4.89 -10.07
N ILE A 25 5.15 5.06 -8.86
CA ILE A 25 5.57 6.10 -7.92
C ILE A 25 7.06 5.98 -7.57
N LEU A 26 7.56 4.75 -7.45
CA LEU A 26 8.96 4.45 -7.17
C LEU A 26 9.87 4.64 -8.39
N GLY A 27 9.35 5.06 -9.56
CA GLY A 27 10.14 5.27 -10.78
C GLY A 27 10.27 4.01 -11.66
N GLY A 28 9.41 3.01 -11.43
CA GLY A 28 9.33 1.79 -12.22
C GLY A 28 10.38 0.72 -11.86
N PRO A 29 10.33 -0.46 -12.52
CA PRO A 29 11.16 -1.60 -12.18
C PRO A 29 12.68 -1.33 -12.21
N LYS A 30 13.14 -0.48 -13.14
CA LYS A 30 14.55 -0.10 -13.23
C LYS A 30 15.02 0.62 -11.97
N LYS A 31 14.22 1.55 -11.45
CA LYS A 31 14.56 2.28 -10.22
C LYS A 31 14.59 1.39 -9.00
N LEU A 32 13.75 0.35 -8.96
CA LEU A 32 13.79 -0.66 -7.88
C LEU A 32 15.12 -1.40 -7.80
N VAL A 33 15.70 -1.73 -8.95
CA VAL A 33 17.03 -2.37 -9.02
C VAL A 33 18.11 -1.43 -8.46
N GLU A 34 17.97 -0.12 -8.68
CA GLU A 34 18.90 0.89 -8.16
C GLU A 34 18.82 1.05 -6.64
N TYR A 35 17.66 0.80 -6.00
CA TYR A 35 17.54 0.88 -4.54
C TYR A 35 18.35 -0.20 -3.79
N LYS A 36 18.85 -1.24 -4.48
CA LYS A 36 19.80 -2.26 -3.96
C LYS A 36 19.46 -2.82 -2.56
N ARG A 37 18.18 -2.98 -2.24
CA ARG A 37 17.73 -3.44 -0.93
C ARG A 37 16.82 -4.66 -1.10
N LEU A 38 17.17 -5.74 -0.40
CA LEU A 38 16.65 -7.08 -0.61
C LEU A 38 15.16 -7.27 -0.24
N THR A 39 14.55 -6.34 0.52
CA THR A 39 13.24 -6.57 1.16
C THR A 39 12.11 -5.63 0.70
N TRP A 40 12.31 -4.78 -0.30
CA TRP A 40 11.30 -3.79 -0.69
C TRP A 40 10.00 -4.41 -1.18
N LEU A 41 10.10 -5.51 -1.93
CA LEU A 41 8.93 -6.15 -2.52
C LEU A 41 7.97 -6.68 -1.45
N ALA A 42 8.49 -7.45 -0.49
CA ALA A 42 7.69 -8.01 0.59
C ALA A 42 7.14 -6.93 1.52
N SER A 43 7.98 -5.98 1.95
CA SER A 43 7.54 -4.90 2.86
C SER A 43 6.55 -3.95 2.20
N LEU A 44 6.65 -3.70 0.90
CA LEU A 44 5.68 -2.89 0.17
C LEU A 44 4.35 -3.62 0.02
N MET A 45 4.38 -4.91 -0.31
CA MET A 45 3.15 -5.71 -0.42
C MET A 45 2.43 -5.79 0.93
N GLU A 46 3.15 -6.08 2.01
CA GLU A 46 2.61 -6.07 3.38
C GLU A 46 1.97 -4.72 3.71
N ALA A 47 2.66 -3.61 3.41
CA ALA A 47 2.11 -2.29 3.66
C ALA A 47 0.84 -2.00 2.85
N ILE A 48 0.76 -2.46 1.60
CA ILE A 48 -0.45 -2.31 0.77
C ILE A 48 -1.61 -3.10 1.36
N PHE A 49 -1.39 -4.34 1.80
CA PHE A 49 -2.42 -5.12 2.50
C PHE A 49 -2.90 -4.40 3.77
N VAL A 50 -1.98 -3.91 4.61
CA VAL A 50 -2.34 -3.17 5.83
C VAL A 50 -3.20 -1.95 5.50
N ILE A 51 -2.83 -1.16 4.49
CA ILE A 51 -3.60 0.03 4.11
C ILE A 51 -4.97 -0.35 3.54
N TYR A 52 -5.03 -1.33 2.64
CA TYR A 52 -6.29 -1.76 2.02
C TYR A 52 -7.27 -2.31 3.06
N LEU A 53 -6.84 -3.28 3.88
CA LEU A 53 -7.68 -3.92 4.88
C LEU A 53 -8.22 -2.93 5.92
N HIS A 54 -7.42 -1.94 6.28
CA HIS A 54 -7.86 -0.90 7.20
C HIS A 54 -8.94 -0.01 6.61
N ASN A 55 -8.80 0.42 5.35
CA ASN A 55 -9.69 1.41 4.75
C ASN A 55 -10.93 0.81 4.08
N GLU A 56 -10.79 -0.34 3.42
CA GLU A 56 -11.89 -0.97 2.67
C GLU A 56 -12.65 -2.00 3.50
N GLU A 57 -11.95 -2.72 4.39
CA GLU A 57 -12.54 -3.79 5.21
C GLU A 57 -12.78 -3.37 6.68
N ASN A 58 -12.44 -2.12 7.05
CA ASN A 58 -12.55 -1.55 8.40
C ASN A 58 -11.83 -2.36 9.50
N GLN A 59 -10.79 -3.12 9.14
CA GLN A 59 -10.04 -3.90 10.12
C GLN A 59 -9.14 -3.02 10.99
N SER A 60 -9.04 -3.37 12.26
CA SER A 60 -8.12 -2.76 13.21
C SER A 60 -6.68 -3.24 12.99
N ALA A 61 -5.71 -2.50 13.54
CA ALA A 61 -4.29 -2.87 13.42
C ALA A 61 -3.98 -4.25 14.02
N ASP A 62 -4.70 -4.67 15.06
CA ASP A 62 -4.47 -5.95 15.73
C ASP A 62 -5.05 -7.12 14.92
N GLU A 63 -6.25 -6.94 14.32
CA GLU A 63 -6.84 -7.93 13.39
C GLU A 63 -5.98 -8.11 12.13
N ILE A 64 -5.48 -7.01 11.56
CA ILE A 64 -4.58 -7.03 10.41
C ILE A 64 -3.26 -7.74 10.76
N ALA A 65 -2.72 -7.49 11.95
CA ALA A 65 -1.49 -8.11 12.40
C ALA A 65 -1.64 -9.63 12.53
N GLU A 66 -2.74 -10.08 13.13
CA GLU A 66 -3.08 -11.51 13.20
C GLU A 66 -3.25 -12.12 11.80
N PHE A 67 -3.98 -11.44 10.91
CA PHE A 67 -4.23 -11.92 9.55
C PHE A 67 -2.94 -12.08 8.71
N LEU A 68 -2.02 -11.11 8.80
CA LEU A 68 -0.77 -11.11 8.03
C LEU A 68 0.38 -11.85 8.73
N GLY A 69 0.23 -12.25 9.99
CA GLY A 69 1.30 -12.86 10.77
C GLY A 69 2.43 -11.89 11.11
N ILE A 70 2.10 -10.61 11.30
CA ILE A 70 3.05 -9.55 11.67
C ILE A 70 2.77 -9.05 13.09
N SER A 71 3.65 -8.20 13.64
CA SER A 71 3.37 -7.59 14.94
C SER A 71 2.34 -6.45 14.84
N SER A 72 1.51 -6.29 15.86
CA SER A 72 0.62 -5.12 16.00
C SER A 72 1.37 -3.79 15.89
N GLN A 73 2.61 -3.73 16.39
CA GLN A 73 3.46 -2.56 16.29
C GLN A 73 3.83 -2.26 14.83
N THR A 74 4.11 -3.29 14.02
CA THR A 74 4.38 -3.14 12.58
C THR A 74 3.16 -2.58 11.86
N ALA A 75 1.98 -3.17 12.08
CA ALA A 75 0.73 -2.70 11.48
C ALA A 75 0.45 -1.23 11.87
N LYS A 76 0.59 -0.87 13.15
CA LYS A 76 0.46 0.52 13.64
C LYS A 76 1.47 1.46 12.99
N ALA A 77 2.73 1.05 12.87
CA ALA A 77 3.78 1.86 12.24
C ALA A 77 3.49 2.13 10.75
N ILE A 78 2.92 1.16 10.04
CA ILE A 78 2.46 1.34 8.65
C ILE A 78 1.27 2.30 8.59
N LEU A 79 0.25 2.10 9.43
CA LEU A 79 -0.93 2.96 9.47
C LEU A 79 -0.60 4.39 9.90
N GLN A 80 0.41 4.60 10.74
CA GLN A 80 0.88 5.92 11.19
C GLN A 80 1.92 6.54 10.26
N SER A 81 2.37 5.81 9.23
CA SER A 81 3.40 6.29 8.31
C SER A 81 2.99 7.59 7.63
N LYS A 82 3.97 8.47 7.46
CA LYS A 82 3.79 9.79 6.86
C LYS A 82 4.34 9.80 5.43
N PRO A 83 3.48 9.92 4.40
CA PRO A 83 3.85 9.87 2.99
C PRO A 83 4.97 10.82 2.57
N GLU A 84 4.92 12.06 3.07
CA GLU A 84 5.85 13.15 2.77
C GLU A 84 7.28 12.80 3.22
N TYR A 85 7.44 12.28 4.44
CA TYR A 85 8.74 11.88 4.95
C TYR A 85 9.25 10.59 4.31
N ALA A 86 8.35 9.72 3.81
CA ALA A 86 8.75 8.49 3.13
C ALA A 86 9.42 8.81 1.78
N LYS A 87 8.89 9.78 1.03
CA LYS A 87 9.50 10.29 -0.20
C LYS A 87 10.85 10.94 0.06
N ILE A 88 10.92 11.83 1.05
CA ILE A 88 12.19 12.49 1.42
C ILE A 88 13.24 11.43 1.75
N LYS A 89 12.93 10.50 2.65
CA LYS A 89 13.87 9.44 3.07
C LYS A 89 14.30 8.52 1.93
N LEU A 90 13.44 8.30 0.94
CA LEU A 90 13.73 7.51 -0.25
C LEU A 90 14.75 8.20 -1.15
N GLU A 91 14.65 9.52 -1.30
CA GLU A 91 15.47 10.32 -2.21
C GLU A 91 16.82 10.73 -1.59
N SER A 92 16.82 11.19 -0.34
CA SER A 92 18.01 11.71 0.34
C SER A 92 18.71 10.69 1.23
N GLY A 93 18.06 9.55 1.53
CA GLY A 93 18.53 8.56 2.50
C GLY A 93 18.25 8.94 3.97
N GLU A 94 17.88 10.18 4.25
CA GLU A 94 17.65 10.73 5.60
C GLU A 94 16.35 11.53 5.67
N SER A 95 15.67 11.52 6.81
CA SER A 95 14.48 12.35 7.03
C SER A 95 14.47 12.90 8.44
N SER A 96 13.91 14.10 8.62
CA SER A 96 13.77 14.75 9.93
C SER A 96 12.85 13.98 10.88
N GLU A 97 11.97 13.13 10.35
CA GLU A 97 11.07 12.29 11.12
C GLU A 97 11.20 10.80 10.73
N LYS A 98 11.13 9.91 11.73
CA LYS A 98 11.11 8.46 11.49
C LYS A 98 9.76 8.05 10.92
N THR A 99 9.76 7.45 9.73
CA THR A 99 8.56 6.93 9.07
C THR A 99 8.83 5.57 8.43
N HIS A 100 7.78 4.75 8.32
CA HIS A 100 7.84 3.51 7.56
C HIS A 100 7.76 3.82 6.06
N ILE A 101 8.87 3.66 5.33
CA ILE A 101 8.96 4.08 3.92
C ILE A 101 7.92 3.34 3.07
N ALA A 102 7.85 2.01 3.17
CA ALA A 102 6.90 1.22 2.40
C ALA A 102 5.44 1.58 2.73
N GLY A 103 5.17 1.96 3.99
CA GLY A 103 3.86 2.42 4.45
C GLY A 103 3.47 3.76 3.80
N GLY A 104 4.41 4.71 3.78
CA GLY A 104 4.19 5.99 3.15
C GLY A 104 3.94 5.85 1.65
N ILE A 105 4.71 5.02 0.95
CA ILE A 105 4.48 4.75 -0.48
C ILE A 105 3.14 4.04 -0.71
N ALA A 106 2.79 3.03 0.09
CA ALA A 106 1.52 2.32 0.00
C ALA A 106 0.32 3.27 0.16
N LYS A 107 0.37 4.22 1.10
CA LYS A 107 -0.68 5.23 1.28
C LYS A 107 -0.87 6.11 0.04
N ILE A 108 0.23 6.52 -0.59
CA ILE A 108 0.16 7.35 -1.82
C ILE A 108 -0.46 6.55 -2.95
N ALA A 109 -0.04 5.30 -3.11
CA ALA A 109 -0.56 4.42 -4.14
C ALA A 109 -2.06 4.11 -3.94
N TYR A 110 -2.46 3.77 -2.72
CA TYR A 110 -3.86 3.55 -2.35
C TYR A 110 -4.72 4.79 -2.62
N LYS A 111 -4.25 5.98 -2.21
CA LYS A 111 -4.98 7.23 -2.46
C LYS A 111 -5.21 7.46 -3.96
N LYS A 112 -4.19 7.26 -4.78
CA LYS A 112 -4.31 7.41 -6.25
C LYS A 112 -5.27 6.38 -6.84
N TRP A 113 -5.18 5.12 -6.42
CA TRP A 113 -6.12 4.07 -6.83
C TRP A 113 -7.57 4.44 -6.48
N LYS A 114 -7.82 4.92 -5.25
CA LYS A 114 -9.16 5.31 -4.79
C LYS A 114 -9.73 6.45 -5.65
N GLU A 115 -8.93 7.49 -5.90
CA GLU A 115 -9.30 8.63 -6.74
C GLU A 115 -9.62 8.22 -8.19
N GLU A 116 -8.89 7.26 -8.76
CA GLU A 116 -9.12 6.75 -10.13
C GLU A 116 -10.44 5.95 -10.21
N ASN A 117 -10.74 5.13 -9.20
CA ASN A 117 -11.98 4.35 -9.14
C ASN A 117 -13.23 5.21 -8.89
N GLU A 118 -13.10 6.26 -8.08
CA GLU A 118 -14.18 7.24 -7.86
C GLU A 118 -14.50 8.01 -9.16
N LYS A 119 -13.48 8.46 -9.90
CA LYS A 119 -13.66 9.16 -11.19
C LYS A 119 -14.23 8.24 -12.28
N GLY A 120 -13.78 6.99 -12.35
CA GLY A 120 -14.32 6.00 -13.29
C GLY A 120 -15.81 5.74 -13.07
N SER A 121 -16.24 5.69 -11.80
CA SER A 121 -17.64 5.52 -11.41
C SER A 121 -18.53 6.72 -11.78
N MET A 122 -17.99 7.95 -11.70
CA MET A 122 -18.70 9.17 -12.11
C MET A 122 -18.86 9.29 -13.64
N SER A 123 -17.85 8.88 -14.42
CA SER A 123 -17.90 8.96 -15.90
C SER A 123 -18.95 8.05 -16.55
N HIS A 124 -19.37 6.98 -15.87
CA HIS A 124 -20.43 6.07 -16.35
C HIS A 124 -21.85 6.51 -15.95
N GLN A 125 -21.98 7.54 -15.11
CA GLN A 125 -23.29 8.08 -14.70
C GLN A 125 -23.74 9.28 -15.55
N GLU A 126 -22.84 9.81 -16.39
CA GLU A 126 -23.08 10.99 -17.23
C GLU A 126 -23.23 10.67 -18.73
N ALA A 127 -23.24 9.38 -19.10
CA ALA A 127 -23.38 8.88 -20.48
C ALA A 127 -24.67 8.05 -20.66
#